data_AF-A0A1C7MKM5-F1
#
_entry.id   AF-A0A1C7MKM5-F1
#
_cell.length_a   1.000
_cell.length_b   1.000
_cell.length_c   1.000
_cell.angle_alpha   90.00
_cell.angle_beta   90.00
_cell.angle_gamma   90.00
#
_symmetry.space_group_name_H-M   'P 1'
#
loop_
_entity.id
_entity.type
_entity.pdbx_description
1 polymer ?
#
loop_
_entity_poly.entity_id
_entity_poly.type
_entity_poly.pdbx_seq_one_letter_code
_entity_poly.pdbx_strand_id
1 'polypeptide(L)'
;MYWSASVLTTNSADTEPTVILTFDSAKYVFNAGENTIRAWLCSKQSFRKTRAIFVTSVGTQRCSGVAGLLMSLSDASINKLDVVGPEGLAHLIATMRSYTYRSSLSVNPIEASFKAITAGMQSPSPIYEDGNISAYAIPLFPSFSSSLTHSQPSVELDQPERTAKRKRSASPPSSSKRPLFDEQNDSAAPFLPKY
;
A
#
# COMPACT_ATOMS: atom_id res chain seq x y z
N MET A 1 24.84 4.75 20.78
CA MET A 1 23.69 4.08 20.12
C MET A 1 24.01 3.93 18.65
N TYR A 2 24.03 2.70 18.13
CA TYR A 2 24.14 2.46 16.69
C TYR A 2 22.74 2.24 16.13
N TRP A 3 22.38 3.07 15.15
CA TRP A 3 21.17 2.91 14.37
C TRP A 3 21.58 2.84 12.90
N SER A 4 20.82 2.09 12.11
CA SER A 4 20.99 2.02 10.66
C SER A 4 19.65 2.18 9.96
N ALA A 5 19.63 2.98 8.91
CA ALA A 5 18.50 3.07 8.00
C ALA A 5 18.81 2.23 6.76
N SER A 6 17.94 1.28 6.44
CA SER A 6 18.02 0.47 5.23
C SER A 6 16.76 0.64 4.40
N VAL A 7 16.91 0.83 3.10
CA VAL A 7 15.80 0.84 2.16
C VAL A 7 15.49 -0.61 1.80
N LEU A 8 14.27 -1.07 2.10
CA LEU A 8 13.83 -2.42 1.75
C LEU A 8 13.41 -2.48 0.28
N THR A 9 12.60 -1.52 -0.14
CA THR A 9 12.08 -1.39 -1.50
C THR A 9 12.17 0.05 -1.95
N THR A 10 12.30 0.24 -3.26
CA THR A 10 12.24 1.55 -3.90
C THR A 10 10.98 1.63 -4.76
N ASN A 11 10.70 2.79 -5.35
CA ASN A 11 9.59 2.91 -6.28
C ASN A 11 9.88 2.09 -7.55
N SER A 12 9.11 1.02 -7.76
CA SER A 12 9.21 0.10 -8.88
C SER A 12 7.81 -0.20 -9.40
N ALA A 13 7.70 -0.95 -10.50
CA ALA A 13 6.40 -1.34 -11.07
C ALA A 13 5.56 -2.23 -10.14
N ASP A 14 6.20 -2.92 -9.20
CA ASP A 14 5.60 -3.95 -8.33
C ASP A 14 5.69 -3.64 -6.83
N THR A 15 6.48 -2.62 -6.46
CA THR A 15 6.78 -2.27 -5.07
C THR A 15 6.82 -0.76 -4.88
N GLU A 16 6.36 -0.34 -3.72
CA GLU A 16 6.40 1.05 -3.25
C GLU A 16 7.54 1.21 -2.24
N PRO A 17 8.09 2.43 -2.03
CA PRO A 17 9.27 2.62 -1.22
C PRO A 17 8.97 2.39 0.26
N THR A 18 9.69 1.43 0.83
CA THR A 18 9.62 1.06 2.24
C THR A 18 11.00 1.20 2.86
N VAL A 19 11.07 1.92 3.97
CA VAL A 19 12.32 2.17 4.70
C VAL A 19 12.23 1.52 6.07
N ILE A 20 13.28 0.81 6.46
CA ILE A 20 13.39 0.18 7.77
C ILE A 20 14.49 0.88 8.55
N LEU A 21 14.14 1.39 9.72
CA LEU A 21 15.07 1.93 10.70
C LEU A 21 15.33 0.84 11.75
N THR A 22 16.56 0.37 11.80
CA THR A 22 17.00 -0.69 12.71
C THR A 22 17.85 -0.11 13.83
N PHE A 23 17.38 -0.31 15.05
CA PHE A 23 18.16 -0.17 16.28
C PHE A 23 18.48 -1.56 16.82
N ASP A 24 19.39 -1.61 17.80
CA ASP A 24 19.64 -2.85 18.51
C ASP A 24 18.41 -3.31 19.32
N SER A 25 17.65 -2.39 19.91
CA SER A 25 16.46 -2.70 20.72
C SER A 25 15.15 -2.80 19.91
N ALA A 26 15.07 -2.15 18.75
CA ALA A 26 13.81 -1.95 18.03
C ALA A 26 13.98 -1.82 16.52
N LYS A 27 12.93 -2.13 15.76
CA LYS A 27 12.79 -1.78 14.36
C LYS A 27 11.53 -0.95 14.13
N TYR A 28 11.66 0.00 13.22
CA TYR A 28 10.58 0.88 12.78
C TYR A 28 10.48 0.81 11.27
N VAL A 29 9.26 0.61 10.77
CA VAL A 29 9.00 0.44 9.34
C VAL A 29 8.25 1.66 8.85
N PHE A 30 8.75 2.31 7.81
CA PHE A 30 8.11 3.45 7.17
C PHE A 30 7.54 3.02 5.81
N ASN A 31 6.22 3.14 5.71
CA ASN A 31 5.34 2.61 4.68
C ASN A 31 5.34 1.09 4.58
N ALA A 32 4.22 0.56 4.09
CA ALA A 32 4.07 -0.87 3.79
C ALA A 32 3.12 -0.98 2.59
N GLY A 33 3.68 -0.73 1.41
CA GLY A 33 2.95 -0.87 0.15
C GLY A 33 2.76 -2.33 -0.24
N GLU A 34 2.23 -2.55 -1.44
CA GLU A 34 2.02 -3.90 -1.96
C GLU A 34 3.36 -4.63 -2.07
N ASN A 35 3.34 -5.96 -1.93
CA ASN A 35 4.51 -6.83 -2.03
C ASN A 35 5.65 -6.56 -1.03
N THR A 36 5.50 -5.62 -0.08
CA THR A 36 6.50 -5.33 0.96
C THR A 36 6.92 -6.60 1.70
N ILE A 37 5.96 -7.47 2.03
CA ILE A 37 6.26 -8.72 2.73
C ILE A 37 7.10 -9.68 1.87
N ARG A 38 6.84 -9.74 0.57
CA ARG A 38 7.59 -10.56 -0.37
C ARG A 38 9.03 -10.04 -0.48
N ALA A 39 9.19 -8.73 -0.64
CA ALA A 39 10.52 -8.10 -0.66
C ALA A 39 11.28 -8.35 0.65
N TRP A 40 10.59 -8.30 1.79
CA TRP A 40 11.17 -8.60 3.09
C TRP A 40 11.63 -10.06 3.19
N LEU A 41 10.79 -11.02 2.78
CA LEU A 41 11.13 -12.44 2.79
C LEU A 41 12.28 -12.79 1.83
N CYS A 42 12.37 -12.10 0.69
CA CYS A 42 13.51 -12.22 -0.22
C CYS A 42 14.78 -11.56 0.34
N SER A 43 14.63 -10.58 1.23
CA SER A 43 15.75 -9.97 1.93
C SER A 43 16.25 -10.88 3.06
N LYS A 44 17.53 -10.72 3.45
CA LYS A 44 18.11 -11.41 4.62
C LYS A 44 17.72 -10.76 5.96
N GLN A 45 16.79 -9.81 5.98
CA GLN A 45 16.45 -9.05 7.18
C GLN A 45 15.37 -9.74 8.02
N SER A 46 15.58 -9.82 9.32
CA SER A 46 14.60 -10.40 10.25
C SER A 46 13.45 -9.43 10.57
N PHE A 47 12.25 -9.97 10.77
CA PHE A 47 11.08 -9.28 11.31
C PHE A 47 11.18 -8.94 12.80
N ARG A 48 12.12 -9.56 13.53
CA ARG A 48 12.23 -9.45 15.00
C ARG A 48 12.43 -8.00 15.44
N LYS A 49 11.89 -7.70 16.62
CA LYS A 49 11.98 -6.40 17.32
C LYS A 49 11.22 -5.25 16.63
N THR A 50 10.34 -5.52 15.66
CA THR A 50 9.50 -4.47 15.07
C THR A 50 8.50 -3.95 16.11
N ARG A 51 8.59 -2.66 16.43
CA ARG A 51 7.74 -2.00 17.45
C ARG A 51 6.64 -1.17 16.83
N ALA A 52 6.94 -0.45 15.75
CA ALA A 52 5.96 0.39 15.09
C ALA A 52 6.08 0.39 13.57
N ILE A 53 4.93 0.55 12.92
CA ILE A 53 4.79 0.82 11.48
C ILE A 53 4.27 2.24 11.33
N PHE A 54 5.01 3.08 10.63
CA PHE A 54 4.64 4.43 10.27
C PHE A 54 4.14 4.46 8.83
N VAL A 55 2.93 4.95 8.64
CA VAL A 55 2.29 5.09 7.35
C VAL A 55 2.18 6.57 7.03
N THR A 56 2.64 6.97 5.85
CA THR A 56 2.60 8.39 5.43
C THR A 56 1.24 8.84 4.88
N SER A 57 0.47 7.94 4.27
CA SER A 57 -0.87 8.23 3.73
C SER A 57 -1.73 6.98 3.77
N VAL A 58 -3.02 7.11 4.12
CA VAL A 58 -4.00 6.02 4.05
C VAL A 58 -4.42 5.86 2.59
N GLY A 59 -3.68 5.04 1.85
CA GLY A 59 -3.92 4.78 0.44
C GLY A 59 -3.42 3.42 0.01
N THR A 60 -3.89 2.94 -1.13
CA THR A 60 -3.50 1.63 -1.67
C THR A 60 -1.99 1.53 -1.90
N GLN A 61 -1.34 2.62 -2.28
CA GLN A 61 0.11 2.63 -2.53
C GLN A 61 0.95 2.43 -1.26
N ARG A 62 0.53 2.98 -0.10
CA ARG A 62 1.37 3.03 1.11
C ARG A 62 0.94 2.07 2.21
N CYS A 63 -0.29 1.54 2.13
CA CYS A 63 -0.89 0.72 3.18
C CYS A 63 -1.29 -0.69 2.77
N SER A 64 -1.37 -1.00 1.48
CA SER A 64 -1.97 -2.27 1.03
C SER A 64 -1.25 -3.51 1.60
N GLY A 65 0.05 -3.41 1.86
CA GLY A 65 0.84 -4.50 2.45
C GLY A 65 0.75 -4.63 3.96
N VAL A 66 0.11 -3.68 4.66
CA VAL A 66 0.02 -3.69 6.14
C VAL A 66 -0.61 -4.97 6.63
N ALA A 67 -1.70 -5.43 6.00
CA ALA A 67 -2.39 -6.64 6.41
C ALA A 67 -1.51 -7.90 6.40
N GLY A 68 -0.76 -8.11 5.32
CA GLY A 68 0.18 -9.23 5.21
C GLY A 68 1.34 -9.09 6.20
N LEU A 69 1.81 -7.86 6.41
CA LEU A 69 2.88 -7.57 7.35
C LEU A 69 2.44 -7.85 8.79
N LEU A 70 1.20 -7.51 9.19
CA LEU A 70 0.63 -7.86 10.50
C LEU A 70 0.67 -9.38 10.74
N MET A 71 0.26 -10.16 9.75
CA MET A 71 0.28 -11.62 9.85
C MET A 71 1.70 -12.16 10.03
N SER A 72 2.64 -11.74 9.20
CA SER A 72 4.03 -12.20 9.29
C SER A 72 4.76 -11.73 10.55
N LEU A 73 4.45 -10.53 11.06
CA LEU A 73 4.97 -10.08 12.35
C LEU A 73 4.41 -10.92 13.50
N SER A 74 3.13 -11.31 13.41
CA SER A 74 2.52 -12.19 14.40
C SER A 74 3.17 -13.59 14.43
N ASP A 75 3.52 -14.12 13.24
CA ASP A 75 4.25 -15.39 13.11
C ASP A 75 5.70 -15.27 13.58
N ALA A 76 6.29 -14.08 13.45
CA ALA A 76 7.60 -13.74 14.01
C ALA A 76 7.58 -13.53 15.54
N SER A 77 6.52 -13.93 16.24
CA SER A 77 6.35 -13.84 17.71
C SER A 77 6.39 -12.42 18.27
N ILE A 78 5.89 -11.44 17.52
CA ILE A 78 5.71 -10.08 18.00
C ILE A 78 4.34 -9.97 18.67
N ASN A 79 4.33 -9.46 19.90
CA ASN A 79 3.12 -9.42 20.73
C ASN A 79 2.43 -8.06 20.75
N LYS A 80 3.16 -6.98 20.45
CA LYS A 80 2.64 -5.61 20.44
C LYS A 80 3.19 -4.85 19.25
N LEU A 81 2.32 -4.14 18.56
CA LEU A 81 2.67 -3.32 17.41
C LEU A 81 1.85 -2.03 17.40
N ASP A 82 2.55 -0.90 17.34
CA ASP A 82 1.91 0.40 17.16
C ASP A 82 1.87 0.74 15.65
N VAL A 83 0.70 1.08 15.12
CA VAL A 83 0.54 1.49 13.72
C VAL A 83 0.16 2.95 13.70
N VAL A 84 1.10 3.79 13.25
CA VAL A 84 0.99 5.25 13.29
C VAL A 84 0.77 5.78 11.89
N GLY A 85 -0.16 6.72 11.71
CA GLY A 85 -0.41 7.30 10.39
C GLY A 85 -1.50 8.37 10.44
N PRO A 86 -1.96 8.87 9.28
CA PRO A 86 -2.95 9.95 9.24
C PRO A 86 -4.37 9.49 9.62
N GLU A 87 -5.28 10.44 9.74
CA GLU A 87 -6.70 10.18 10.02
C GLU A 87 -7.28 9.17 9.01
N GLY A 88 -8.07 8.21 9.49
CA GLY A 88 -8.64 7.12 8.68
C GLY A 88 -7.89 5.80 8.79
N LEU A 89 -6.73 5.77 9.46
CA LEU A 89 -5.98 4.55 9.73
C LEU A 89 -6.75 3.58 10.63
N ALA A 90 -7.44 4.07 11.66
CA ALA A 90 -8.25 3.23 12.52
C ALA A 90 -9.38 2.54 11.73
N HIS A 91 -9.96 3.24 10.75
CA HIS A 91 -10.95 2.67 9.84
C HIS A 91 -10.34 1.62 8.92
N LEU A 92 -9.16 1.89 8.34
CA LEU A 92 -8.42 0.92 7.55
C LEU A 92 -8.15 -0.36 8.36
N ILE A 93 -7.60 -0.23 9.58
CA ILE A 93 -7.33 -1.38 10.45
C ILE A 93 -8.62 -2.09 10.84
N ALA A 94 -9.72 -1.37 11.09
CA ALA A 94 -11.02 -1.97 11.38
C ALA A 94 -11.54 -2.85 10.24
N THR A 95 -11.38 -2.44 8.98
CA THR A 95 -11.78 -3.25 7.81
C THR A 95 -10.92 -4.50 7.64
N MET A 96 -9.66 -4.46 8.08
CA MET A 96 -8.73 -5.60 8.04
C MET A 96 -8.99 -6.66 9.12
N ARG A 97 -9.70 -6.32 10.20
CA ARG A 97 -9.89 -7.20 11.38
C ARG A 97 -10.46 -8.57 11.06
N SER A 98 -11.30 -8.69 10.03
CA SER A 98 -11.94 -9.95 9.67
C SER A 98 -10.95 -11.00 9.13
N TYR A 99 -9.83 -10.57 8.56
CA TYR A 99 -8.85 -11.46 7.93
C TYR A 99 -7.42 -11.35 8.47
N THR A 100 -7.11 -10.34 9.30
CA THR A 100 -5.79 -10.19 9.93
C THR A 100 -5.78 -10.53 11.43
N TYR A 101 -6.85 -11.15 11.95
CA TYR A 101 -6.97 -11.42 13.38
C TYR A 101 -5.97 -12.47 13.85
N ARG A 102 -5.19 -12.12 14.90
CA ARG A 102 -4.33 -13.04 15.62
C ARG A 102 -4.40 -12.76 17.12
N SER A 103 -4.59 -13.80 17.93
CA SER A 103 -4.65 -13.67 19.39
C SER A 103 -3.31 -13.29 20.02
N SER A 104 -2.19 -13.60 19.35
CA SER A 104 -0.84 -13.32 19.85
C SER A 104 -0.39 -11.87 19.63
N LEU A 105 -1.02 -11.10 18.75
CA LEU A 105 -0.59 -9.76 18.36
C LEU A 105 -1.61 -8.69 18.75
N SER A 106 -1.22 -7.78 19.64
CA SER A 106 -1.97 -6.57 19.96
C SER A 106 -1.57 -5.43 19.03
N VAL A 107 -2.52 -4.92 18.24
CA VAL A 107 -2.31 -3.81 17.29
C VAL A 107 -2.95 -2.54 17.85
N ASN A 108 -2.16 -1.49 18.01
CA ASN A 108 -2.60 -0.19 18.51
C ASN A 108 -2.51 0.87 17.40
N PRO A 109 -3.64 1.29 16.80
CA PRO A 109 -3.67 2.34 15.80
C PRO A 109 -3.56 3.73 16.45
N ILE A 110 -2.62 4.56 16.00
CA ILE A 110 -2.39 5.93 16.46
C ILE A 110 -2.56 6.87 15.26
N GLU A 111 -3.57 7.73 15.32
CA GLU A 111 -3.89 8.67 14.24
C GLU A 111 -3.27 10.05 14.48
N ALA A 112 -2.63 10.60 13.44
CA ALA A 112 -2.13 11.95 13.40
C ALA A 112 -3.29 12.90 13.09
N SER A 113 -3.72 13.70 14.08
CA SER A 113 -4.76 14.69 13.80
C SER A 113 -4.21 15.86 13.01
N PHE A 114 -4.91 16.23 11.93
CA PHE A 114 -4.56 17.37 11.10
C PHE A 114 -4.81 18.72 11.81
N LYS A 115 -5.74 18.75 12.76
CA LYS A 115 -6.22 19.98 13.42
C LYS A 115 -5.18 20.62 14.35
N ALA A 116 -4.30 19.82 14.93
CA ALA A 116 -3.28 20.28 15.87
C ALA A 116 -2.28 21.26 15.22
N ILE A 117 -2.11 21.19 13.89
CA ILE A 117 -1.12 21.97 13.15
C ILE A 117 -1.75 23.24 12.54
N THR A 118 -3.03 23.18 12.15
CA THR A 118 -3.77 24.35 11.64
C THR A 118 -4.02 25.42 12.73
N ALA A 119 -4.01 25.03 14.01
CA ALA A 119 -4.24 25.92 15.14
C ALA A 119 -3.05 26.84 15.51
N GLY A 120 -1.99 26.89 14.69
CA GLY A 120 -0.85 27.79 14.91
C GLY A 120 0.01 27.43 16.13
N MET A 121 -0.03 26.16 16.57
CA MET A 121 0.76 25.68 17.70
C MET A 121 2.26 25.80 17.35
N GLN A 122 2.99 26.61 18.12
CA GLN A 122 4.37 27.04 17.83
C GLN A 122 5.42 25.90 17.90
N SER A 123 5.03 24.71 18.35
CA SER A 123 5.87 23.52 18.37
C SER A 123 5.02 22.27 18.15
N PRO A 124 5.30 21.43 17.13
CA PRO A 124 4.58 20.19 16.94
C PRO A 124 4.89 19.22 18.09
N SER A 125 3.87 18.65 18.72
CA SER A 125 4.05 17.56 19.68
C SER A 125 4.37 16.26 18.93
N PRO A 126 5.24 15.38 19.48
CA PRO A 126 5.51 14.10 18.85
C PRO A 126 4.24 13.24 18.83
N ILE A 127 3.95 12.61 17.68
CA ILE A 127 2.83 11.67 17.55
C ILE A 127 3.16 10.32 18.20
N TYR A 128 4.42 9.96 18.17
CA TYR A 128 4.94 8.73 18.74
C TYR A 128 6.27 9.03 19.39
N GLU A 129 6.41 8.62 20.63
CA GLU A 129 7.63 8.78 21.39
C GLU A 129 7.99 7.46 22.06
N ASP A 130 9.25 7.08 21.91
CA ASP A 130 9.82 5.87 22.47
C ASP A 130 11.26 6.15 22.90
N GLY A 131 11.90 5.22 23.61
CA GLY A 131 13.28 5.39 24.07
C GLY A 131 14.33 5.53 22.95
N ASN A 132 13.97 5.23 21.69
CA ASN A 132 14.88 5.35 20.55
C ASN A 132 14.52 6.48 19.56
N ILE A 133 13.23 6.80 19.41
CA ILE A 133 12.76 7.77 18.41
C ILE A 133 11.62 8.64 18.93
N SER A 134 11.60 9.88 18.47
CA SER A 134 10.45 10.80 18.57
C SER A 134 10.01 11.12 17.15
N ALA A 135 8.81 10.68 16.78
CA ALA A 135 8.25 10.91 15.45
C ALA A 135 7.29 12.10 15.48
N TYR A 136 7.39 12.96 14.47
CA TYR A 136 6.51 14.11 14.26
C TYR A 136 5.81 13.93 12.91
N ALA A 137 4.50 14.12 12.90
CA ALA A 137 3.71 14.06 11.66
C ALA A 137 3.53 15.46 11.09
N ILE A 138 3.92 15.67 9.83
CA ILE A 138 3.74 16.94 9.12
C ILE A 138 2.79 16.69 7.95
N PRO A 139 1.60 17.30 7.93
CA PRO A 139 0.64 17.13 6.85
C PRO A 139 1.12 17.87 5.61
N LEU A 140 1.07 17.18 4.49
CA LEU A 140 1.35 17.75 3.18
C LEU A 140 0.04 17.90 2.43
N PHE A 141 -0.28 19.14 2.03
CA PHE A 141 -1.44 19.44 1.21
C PHE A 141 -0.98 19.62 -0.24
N PRO A 142 -1.74 19.09 -1.22
CA PRO A 142 -1.43 19.35 -2.62
C PRO A 142 -1.55 20.84 -2.91
N SER A 143 -0.48 21.45 -3.39
CA SER A 143 -0.52 22.80 -3.96
C SER A 143 -1.10 22.72 -5.36
N PHE A 144 -2.34 23.18 -5.53
CA PHE A 144 -2.94 23.31 -6.86
C PHE A 144 -2.25 24.46 -7.59
N SER A 145 -1.31 24.13 -8.49
CA SER A 145 -0.87 25.08 -9.50
C SER A 145 -2.05 25.31 -10.43
N SER A 146 -2.65 26.50 -10.39
CA SER A 146 -3.61 26.96 -11.38
C SER A 146 -2.89 27.24 -12.72
N SER A 147 -2.41 26.19 -13.37
CA SER A 147 -1.85 26.25 -14.72
C SER A 147 -2.65 25.36 -15.65
N LEU A 148 -3.96 25.61 -15.70
CA LEU A 148 -4.81 25.28 -16.83
C LEU A 148 -5.29 26.61 -17.43
N THR A 149 -4.36 27.35 -18.04
CA THR A 149 -4.74 28.31 -19.07
C THR A 149 -5.15 27.48 -20.28
N HIS A 150 -6.39 26.99 -20.23
CA HIS A 150 -7.07 26.46 -21.39
C HIS A 150 -7.23 27.65 -22.33
N SER A 151 -6.37 27.74 -23.34
CA SER A 151 -6.59 28.57 -24.52
C SER A 151 -7.90 28.08 -25.16
N GLN A 152 -8.99 28.74 -24.80
CA GLN A 152 -10.26 28.63 -25.51
C GLN A 152 -10.00 28.97 -26.98
N PRO A 153 -10.25 28.06 -27.95
CA PRO A 153 -10.61 28.51 -29.28
C PRO A 153 -11.98 29.18 -29.16
N SER A 154 -12.08 30.43 -29.60
CA SER A 154 -13.36 31.12 -29.78
C SER A 154 -14.20 30.32 -30.79
N VAL A 155 -15.18 29.56 -30.31
CA VAL A 155 -16.22 28.96 -31.13
C VAL A 155 -17.38 29.95 -31.17
N GLU A 156 -17.63 30.50 -32.37
CA GLU A 156 -18.81 31.30 -32.67
C GLU A 156 -20.09 30.54 -32.28
N LEU A 157 -21.05 31.29 -31.75
CA LEU A 157 -22.38 30.81 -31.37
C LEU A 157 -23.08 30.19 -32.59
N ASP A 158 -23.29 28.88 -32.57
CA ASP A 158 -24.39 28.27 -33.31
C ASP A 158 -25.11 27.22 -32.45
N GLN A 159 -26.41 27.11 -32.69
CA GLN A 159 -27.49 26.66 -31.79
C GLN A 159 -27.43 25.21 -31.24
N PRO A 160 -28.27 24.85 -30.23
CA PRO A 160 -28.07 23.66 -29.41
C PRO A 160 -28.75 22.40 -29.99
N GLU A 161 -27.95 21.42 -30.41
CA GLU A 161 -28.44 20.06 -30.67
C GLU A 161 -28.10 19.08 -29.52
N ARG A 162 -29.17 18.78 -28.76
CA ARG A 162 -29.54 17.52 -28.12
C ARG A 162 -28.44 16.48 -27.81
N THR A 163 -28.27 16.26 -26.50
CA THR A 163 -27.63 15.12 -25.82
C THR A 163 -27.59 13.79 -26.59
N ALA A 164 -26.40 13.38 -27.03
CA ALA A 164 -26.14 12.02 -27.46
C ALA A 164 -25.84 11.11 -26.25
N LYS A 165 -26.86 10.36 -25.80
CA LYS A 165 -26.68 9.22 -24.89
C LYS A 165 -25.77 8.19 -25.56
N ARG A 166 -24.66 7.81 -24.91
CA ARG A 166 -23.81 6.68 -25.33
C ARG A 166 -24.66 5.41 -25.49
N LYS A 167 -24.83 4.96 -26.74
CA LYS A 167 -25.51 3.71 -27.08
C LYS A 167 -24.53 2.55 -26.87
N ARG A 168 -24.76 1.74 -25.84
CA ARG A 168 -24.05 0.48 -25.59
C ARG A 168 -24.38 -0.47 -26.75
N SER A 169 -23.38 -0.99 -27.48
CA SER A 169 -23.62 -2.03 -28.48
C SER A 169 -24.12 -3.31 -27.80
N ALA A 170 -25.02 -4.03 -28.47
CA ALA A 170 -25.57 -5.28 -27.96
C ALA A 170 -24.46 -6.34 -27.81
N SER A 171 -24.52 -7.10 -26.72
CA SER A 171 -23.64 -8.23 -26.48
C SER A 171 -23.80 -9.28 -27.59
N PRO A 172 -22.73 -9.93 -28.06
CA PRO A 172 -22.83 -11.02 -29.02
C PRO A 172 -23.67 -12.19 -28.43
N PRO A 173 -24.52 -12.85 -29.24
CA PRO A 173 -25.53 -13.81 -28.75
C PRO A 173 -24.98 -15.20 -28.38
N SER A 174 -23.67 -15.45 -28.46
CA SER A 174 -23.10 -16.75 -28.14
C SER A 174 -21.92 -16.66 -27.18
N SER A 175 -21.98 -17.45 -26.10
CA SER A 175 -20.83 -17.69 -25.24
C SER A 175 -19.81 -18.53 -26.01
N SER A 176 -18.61 -18.01 -26.23
CA SER A 176 -17.48 -18.82 -26.69
C SER A 176 -17.06 -19.75 -25.55
N LYS A 177 -17.66 -20.95 -25.48
CA LYS A 177 -17.05 -22.07 -24.76
C LYS A 177 -15.90 -22.58 -25.64
N ARG A 178 -14.69 -22.65 -25.08
CA ARG A 178 -13.55 -23.28 -25.74
C ARG A 178 -13.96 -24.71 -26.13
N PRO A 179 -13.77 -25.15 -27.38
CA PRO A 179 -14.03 -26.54 -27.73
C PRO A 179 -13.05 -27.43 -26.95
N LEU A 180 -13.59 -28.51 -26.39
CA LEU A 180 -12.83 -29.58 -25.76
C LEU A 180 -12.00 -30.28 -26.85
N PHE A 181 -10.72 -30.53 -26.55
CA PHE A 181 -9.83 -31.32 -27.39
C PHE A 181 -10.32 -32.77 -27.39
N ASP A 182 -10.75 -33.28 -28.55
CA ASP A 182 -11.02 -34.72 -28.72
C ASP A 182 -9.69 -35.46 -28.91
N GLU A 183 -9.49 -36.47 -28.08
CA GLU A 183 -8.43 -37.48 -28.20
C GLU A 183 -8.72 -38.43 -29.37
N GLN A 184 -7.64 -39.00 -29.91
CA GLN A 184 -7.54 -40.10 -30.88
C GLN A 184 -7.51 -39.71 -32.37
N ASN A 185 -6.30 -39.67 -32.94
CA ASN A 185 -5.86 -40.85 -33.69
C ASN A 185 -4.32 -40.94 -33.78
N ASP A 186 -3.81 -42.08 -33.36
CA ASP A 186 -2.41 -42.49 -33.45
C ASP A 186 -1.96 -42.62 -34.91
N SER A 187 -0.79 -42.07 -35.23
CA SER A 187 0.08 -42.55 -36.31
C SER A 187 1.52 -42.17 -35.99
N ALA A 188 2.32 -43.21 -35.83
CA ALA A 188 3.66 -43.24 -35.24
C ALA A 188 4.73 -42.42 -35.99
N ALA A 189 5.59 -41.75 -35.21
CA ALA A 189 7.03 -41.62 -35.50
C ALA A 189 7.80 -41.37 -34.18
N PRO A 190 8.89 -42.10 -33.89
CA PRO A 190 9.56 -42.02 -32.59
C PRO A 190 10.52 -40.83 -32.51
N PHE A 191 10.34 -39.96 -31.52
CA PHE A 191 11.33 -38.95 -31.16
C PHE A 191 12.29 -39.52 -30.11
N LEU A 192 13.54 -39.73 -30.51
CA LEU A 192 14.66 -40.07 -29.63
C LEU A 192 14.97 -38.89 -28.69
N PRO A 193 15.32 -39.15 -27.41
CA PRO A 193 15.81 -38.10 -26.52
C PRO A 193 17.26 -37.75 -26.89
N LYS A 194 17.53 -36.45 -27.07
CA LYS A 194 18.90 -35.93 -27.01
C LYS A 194 19.25 -35.72 -25.54
N TYR A 195 20.44 -36.20 -25.19
CA TYR A 195 21.16 -36.16 -23.91
C TYR A 195 20.89 -34.94 -23.03
#